data_AF-A0A1G3YX96-F1
#
_entry.id   AF-A0A1G3YX96-F1
#
_cell.length_a   1.000
_cell.length_b   1.000
_cell.length_c   1.000
_cell.angle_alpha   90.00
_cell.angle_beta   90.00
_cell.angle_gamma   90.00
#
_symmetry.space_group_name_H-M   'P 1'
#
loop_
_entity.id
_entity.type
_entity.pdbx_description
1 polymer ?
#
loop_
_entity_poly.entity_id
_entity_poly.type
_entity_poly.pdbx_seq_one_letter_code
_entity_poly.pdbx_strand_id
1 'polypeptide(L)'
;MAKRIQFEDDIFYISLIVRNLCDCLALDLDPDLFLERTVNEISFVERALDRMSIELIANDRLIERNEQLQNLAEAEARFADLLMALSSGEGRIQSALLPFADRLVQWLDDSRRRSLEIDGATTGTGPAENDPAVVSSLELNELLRGLE
;
A
#
# COMPACT_ATOMS: atom_id res chain seq x y z
N MET A 1 3.21 -14.18 -24.47
CA MET A 1 1.95 -14.25 -23.70
C MET A 1 2.24 -13.70 -22.32
N ALA A 2 1.82 -12.47 -22.04
CA ALA A 2 2.01 -11.86 -20.74
C ALA A 2 1.14 -12.61 -19.72
N LYS A 3 1.74 -13.09 -18.64
CA LYS A 3 1.03 -13.70 -17.51
C LYS A 3 -0.01 -12.68 -17.04
N ARG A 4 -1.30 -13.04 -17.11
CA ARG A 4 -2.38 -12.16 -16.68
C ARG A 4 -2.34 -12.13 -15.15
N ILE A 5 -1.82 -11.05 -14.60
CA ILE A 5 -1.84 -10.79 -13.16
C ILE A 5 -3.30 -10.53 -12.79
N GLN A 6 -3.79 -11.29 -11.83
CA GLN A 6 -5.14 -11.12 -11.30
C GLN A 6 -5.00 -10.24 -10.06
N PHE A 7 -4.95 -8.92 -10.29
CA PHE A 7 -4.68 -7.95 -9.22
C PHE A 7 -5.59 -8.14 -8.00
N GLU A 8 -6.87 -8.43 -8.21
CA GLU A 8 -7.81 -8.69 -7.11
C GLU A 8 -7.36 -9.86 -6.22
N ASP A 9 -7.10 -11.03 -6.83
CA ASP A 9 -6.67 -12.25 -6.13
C ASP A 9 -5.30 -12.06 -5.47
N ASP A 10 -4.38 -11.41 -6.18
CA ASP A 10 -3.01 -11.17 -5.71
C ASP A 10 -3.00 -10.19 -4.53
N ILE A 11 -3.72 -9.07 -4.61
CA ILE A 11 -3.87 -8.09 -3.52
C ILE A 11 -4.58 -8.73 -2.32
N PHE A 12 -5.60 -9.55 -2.56
CA PHE A 12 -6.29 -10.29 -1.51
C PHE A 12 -5.33 -11.24 -0.78
N TYR A 13 -4.53 -12.00 -1.52
CA TYR A 13 -3.56 -12.93 -0.95
C TYR A 13 -2.47 -12.20 -0.14
N ILE A 14 -1.95 -11.08 -0.64
CA ILE A 14 -0.99 -10.25 0.11
C ILE A 14 -1.62 -9.69 1.39
N SER A 15 -2.87 -9.23 1.32
CA SER A 15 -3.60 -8.76 2.51
C SER A 15 -3.76 -9.86 3.57
N LEU A 16 -3.95 -11.11 3.15
CA LEU A 16 -4.04 -12.26 4.05
C LEU A 16 -2.69 -12.53 4.75
N ILE A 17 -1.58 -12.44 4.01
CA ILE A 17 -0.24 -12.62 4.58
C ILE A 17 0.06 -11.50 5.59
N VAL A 18 -0.22 -10.25 5.24
CA VAL A 18 -0.03 -9.11 6.16
C VAL A 18 -0.84 -9.30 7.45
N ARG A 19 -2.11 -9.72 7.33
CA ARG A 19 -2.94 -10.03 8.49
C ARG A 19 -2.35 -11.14 9.34
N ASN A 20 -1.89 -12.22 8.73
CA ASN A 20 -1.27 -13.34 9.44
C ASN A 20 -0.01 -12.89 10.18
N LEU A 21 0.82 -12.05 9.57
CA LEU A 21 1.99 -11.46 10.22
C LEU A 21 1.59 -10.60 11.42
N CYS A 22 0.57 -9.75 11.31
CA CYS A 22 0.06 -8.98 12.44
C CYS A 22 -0.41 -9.89 13.59
N ASP A 23 -1.16 -10.95 13.27
CA ASP A 23 -1.63 -11.92 14.26
C ASP A 23 -0.44 -12.65 14.91
N CYS A 24 0.59 -13.01 14.15
CA CYS A 24 1.81 -13.62 14.67
C CYS A 24 2.56 -12.70 15.66
N LEU A 25 2.58 -11.39 15.44
CA LEU A 25 3.22 -10.43 16.35
C LEU A 25 2.47 -10.24 17.67
N ALA A 26 1.17 -10.53 17.70
CA ALA A 26 0.37 -10.52 18.92
C ALA A 26 0.59 -11.78 19.78
N LEU A 27 1.29 -12.81 19.26
CA LEU A 27 1.58 -14.06 19.95
C LEU A 27 3.00 -14.06 20.55
N ASP A 28 3.19 -14.75 21.67
CA ASP A 28 4.51 -14.98 22.27
C ASP A 28 5.24 -16.14 21.56
N LEU A 29 5.56 -15.95 20.28
CA LEU A 29 6.24 -16.96 19.46
C LEU A 29 7.73 -17.06 19.80
N ASP A 30 8.27 -18.26 19.62
CA ASP A 30 9.70 -18.54 19.76
C ASP A 30 10.49 -17.97 18.57
N PRO A 31 11.38 -16.98 18.77
CA PRO A 31 12.16 -16.41 17.68
C PRO A 31 13.05 -17.41 16.96
N ASP A 32 13.56 -18.44 17.65
CA ASP A 32 14.45 -19.43 17.04
C ASP A 32 13.74 -20.27 15.97
N LEU A 33 12.41 -20.36 16.03
CA LEU A 33 11.59 -21.10 15.07
C LEU A 33 10.99 -20.21 13.98
N PHE A 34 10.64 -18.96 14.31
CA PHE A 34 9.80 -18.13 13.44
C PHE A 34 10.53 -16.93 12.82
N LEU A 35 11.68 -16.50 13.33
CA LEU A 35 12.34 -15.27 12.88
C LEU A 35 12.67 -15.29 11.38
N GLU A 36 13.34 -16.33 10.89
CA GLU A 36 13.73 -16.44 9.49
C GLU A 36 12.50 -16.40 8.56
N ARG A 37 11.46 -17.14 8.95
CA ARG A 37 10.20 -17.18 8.20
C ARG A 37 9.54 -15.80 8.16
N THR A 38 9.44 -15.12 9.30
CA THR A 38 8.85 -13.77 9.40
C THR A 38 9.62 -12.78 8.51
N VAL A 39 10.96 -12.78 8.54
CA VAL A 39 11.78 -11.92 7.68
C VAL A 39 11.53 -12.20 6.20
N ASN A 40 11.46 -13.48 5.83
CA ASN A 40 11.19 -13.89 4.44
C ASN A 40 9.79 -13.48 3.96
N GLU A 41 8.79 -13.61 4.82
CA GLU A 41 7.41 -13.19 4.52
C GLU A 41 7.31 -11.67 4.36
N ILE A 42 7.92 -10.87 5.25
CA ILE A 42 7.98 -9.41 5.11
C ILE A 42 8.66 -9.02 3.79
N SER A 43 9.82 -9.63 3.49
CA SER A 43 10.53 -9.36 2.24
C SER A 43 9.78 -9.82 1.00
N PHE A 44 8.89 -10.79 1.11
CA PHE A 44 8.01 -11.21 0.02
C PHE A 44 6.90 -10.18 -0.19
N VAL A 45 6.20 -9.78 0.88
CA VAL A 45 5.12 -8.78 0.82
C VAL A 45 5.62 -7.47 0.24
N GLU A 46 6.78 -6.98 0.69
CA GLU A 46 7.38 -5.74 0.19
C GLU A 46 7.59 -5.77 -1.34
N ARG A 47 8.25 -6.82 -1.85
CA ARG A 47 8.49 -6.98 -3.30
C ARG A 47 7.21 -7.18 -4.09
N ALA A 48 6.22 -7.85 -3.51
CA ALA A 48 4.94 -8.07 -4.17
C ALA A 48 4.17 -6.75 -4.30
N LEU A 49 4.10 -5.95 -3.23
CA LEU A 49 3.47 -4.64 -3.24
C LEU A 49 4.15 -3.67 -4.20
N ASP A 50 5.48 -3.63 -4.23
CA ASP A 50 6.26 -2.80 -5.17
C ASP A 50 6.00 -3.20 -6.62
N ARG A 51 5.98 -4.49 -6.90
CA ARG A 51 5.67 -4.96 -8.24
C ARG A 51 4.23 -4.60 -8.65
N MET A 52 3.26 -4.86 -7.78
CA MET A 52 1.85 -4.58 -8.06
C MET A 52 1.59 -3.09 -8.23
N SER A 53 2.23 -2.22 -7.43
CA SER A 53 2.07 -0.77 -7.57
C SER A 53 2.60 -0.31 -8.93
N ILE A 54 3.79 -0.74 -9.34
CA ILE A 54 4.38 -0.39 -10.63
C ILE A 54 3.46 -0.84 -11.78
N GLU A 55 3.03 -2.11 -11.78
CA GLU A 55 2.24 -2.67 -12.86
C GLU A 55 0.81 -2.10 -12.92
N LEU A 56 0.20 -1.77 -11.76
CA LEU A 56 -1.15 -1.22 -11.67
C LEU A 56 -1.19 0.27 -12.03
N ILE A 57 -0.20 1.05 -11.57
CA ILE A 57 -0.07 2.47 -11.91
C ILE A 57 0.18 2.63 -13.41
N ALA A 58 1.06 1.80 -13.99
CA ALA A 58 1.38 1.87 -15.42
C ALA A 58 0.23 1.42 -16.35
N ASN A 59 -0.80 0.76 -15.84
CA ASN A 59 -1.88 0.18 -16.65
C ASN A 59 -3.21 0.94 -16.50
N ASP A 60 -3.33 2.07 -17.20
CA ASP A 60 -4.54 2.93 -17.17
C ASP A 60 -5.80 2.29 -17.78
N ARG A 61 -5.66 1.14 -18.48
CA ARG A 61 -6.78 0.48 -19.18
C ARG A 61 -7.33 -0.72 -18.42
N LEU A 62 -6.86 -0.96 -17.19
CA LEU A 62 -7.36 -2.04 -16.37
C LEU A 62 -8.83 -1.77 -15.98
N ILE A 63 -9.68 -2.78 -16.15
CA ILE A 63 -11.05 -2.77 -15.63
C ILE A 63 -10.98 -2.67 -14.10
N GLU A 64 -11.83 -1.85 -13.49
CA GLU A 64 -11.86 -1.66 -12.03
C GLU A 64 -10.53 -1.15 -11.45
N ARG A 65 -9.67 -0.49 -12.25
CA ARG A 65 -8.37 0.02 -11.81
C ARG A 65 -8.44 0.81 -10.51
N ASN A 66 -9.43 1.69 -10.36
CA ASN A 66 -9.59 2.53 -9.17
C ASN A 66 -9.89 1.69 -7.93
N GLU A 67 -10.72 0.65 -8.06
CA GLU A 67 -11.01 -0.28 -6.97
C GLU A 67 -9.75 -1.09 -6.62
N GLN A 68 -9.01 -1.56 -7.62
CA GLN A 68 -7.75 -2.27 -7.38
C GLN A 68 -6.68 -1.37 -6.75
N LEU A 69 -6.61 -0.09 -7.13
CA LEU A 69 -5.71 0.89 -6.50
C LEU A 69 -6.10 1.15 -5.05
N GLN A 70 -7.40 1.25 -4.76
CA GLN A 70 -7.89 1.38 -3.39
C GLN A 70 -7.58 0.14 -2.55
N ASN A 71 -7.82 -1.05 -3.09
CA ASN A 71 -7.47 -2.32 -2.42
C ASN A 71 -5.96 -2.42 -2.15
N LEU A 72 -5.14 -1.98 -3.12
CA LEU A 72 -3.69 -1.94 -2.96
C LEU A 72 -3.26 -0.90 -1.90
N ALA A 73 -3.88 0.27 -1.87
CA ALA A 73 -3.64 1.30 -0.86
C ALA A 73 -3.95 0.78 0.54
N GLU A 74 -5.07 0.08 0.72
CA GLU A 74 -5.42 -0.55 2.00
C GLU A 74 -4.40 -1.63 2.41
N ALA A 75 -3.94 -2.45 1.47
CA ALA A 75 -2.94 -3.48 1.73
C ALA A 75 -1.60 -2.86 2.14
N GLU A 76 -1.15 -1.82 1.43
CA GLU A 76 0.07 -1.06 1.75
C GLU A 76 -0.03 -0.38 3.11
N ALA A 77 -1.16 0.24 3.44
CA ALA A 77 -1.37 0.88 4.75
C ALA A 77 -1.23 -0.14 5.91
N ARG A 78 -1.87 -1.31 5.78
CA ARG A 78 -1.73 -2.39 6.78
C ARG A 78 -0.29 -2.90 6.87
N PHE A 79 0.42 -2.95 5.76
CA PHE A 79 1.82 -3.36 5.74
C PHE A 79 2.72 -2.31 6.42
N ALA A 80 2.48 -1.01 6.19
CA ALA A 80 3.15 0.07 6.90
C ALA A 80 2.91 -0.01 8.41
N ASP A 81 1.67 -0.24 8.83
CA ASP A 81 1.31 -0.43 10.25
C ASP A 81 2.05 -1.63 10.87
N LEU A 82 2.13 -2.75 10.14
CA LEU A 82 2.92 -3.91 10.56
C LEU A 82 4.40 -3.56 10.74
N LEU A 83 5.01 -2.87 9.78
CA LEU A 83 6.42 -2.46 9.87
C LEU A 83 6.66 -1.49 11.04
N MET A 84 5.73 -0.58 11.30
CA MET A 84 5.79 0.30 12.48
C MET A 84 5.70 -0.49 13.77
N ALA A 85 4.78 -1.45 13.88
CA ALA A 85 4.66 -2.32 15.04
C ALA A 85 5.92 -3.19 15.26
N LEU A 86 6.56 -3.63 14.18
CA LEU A 86 7.85 -4.33 14.26
C LEU A 86 8.97 -3.44 14.78
N SER A 87 8.98 -2.17 14.38
CA SER A 87 9.99 -1.20 14.78
C SER A 87 9.89 -0.74 16.24
N SER A 88 8.74 -0.95 16.90
CA SER A 88 8.58 -0.58 18.31
C SER A 88 9.41 -1.44 19.26
N GLY A 89 9.78 -2.66 18.85
CA GLY A 89 10.53 -3.61 19.67
C GLY A 89 9.70 -4.29 20.78
N GLU A 90 8.40 -4.05 20.83
CA GLU A 90 7.53 -4.59 21.88
C GLU A 90 7.14 -6.05 21.57
N GLY A 91 7.92 -7.01 22.08
CA GLY A 91 7.67 -8.44 21.96
C GLY A 91 8.92 -9.25 21.59
N ARG A 92 8.83 -10.59 21.69
CA ARG A 92 10.01 -11.47 21.49
C ARG A 92 10.49 -11.48 20.05
N ILE A 93 9.58 -11.59 19.08
CA ILE A 93 9.90 -11.55 17.65
C ILE A 93 10.40 -10.16 17.25
N GLN A 94 9.76 -9.11 17.75
CA GLN A 94 10.13 -7.70 17.51
C GLN A 94 11.55 -7.43 18.02
N SER A 95 11.87 -7.88 19.24
CA SER A 95 13.23 -7.78 19.80
C SER A 95 14.26 -8.58 18.99
N ALA A 96 13.88 -9.76 18.50
CA ALA A 96 14.73 -10.59 17.67
C ALA A 96 14.98 -10.01 16.26
N LEU A 97 14.18 -9.03 15.84
CA LEU A 97 14.34 -8.32 14.57
C LEU A 97 15.29 -7.11 14.66
N LEU A 98 15.79 -6.75 15.85
CA LEU A 98 16.78 -5.67 16.02
C LEU A 98 18.02 -5.77 15.11
N PRO A 99 18.59 -6.97 14.83
CA PRO A 99 19.70 -7.10 13.87
C PRO A 99 19.34 -6.69 12.43
N PHE A 100 18.04 -6.62 12.12
CA PHE A 100 17.49 -6.22 10.82
C PHE A 100 16.96 -4.78 10.84
N ALA A 101 17.26 -3.97 11.86
CA ALA A 101 16.75 -2.61 12.01
C ALA A 101 16.97 -1.73 10.77
N ASP A 102 18.17 -1.75 10.17
CA ASP A 102 18.45 -0.99 8.94
C ASP A 102 17.54 -1.40 7.79
N ARG A 103 17.19 -2.68 7.71
CA ARG A 103 16.30 -3.21 6.69
C ARG A 103 14.83 -2.89 6.96
N LEU A 104 14.41 -2.88 8.23
CA LEU A 104 13.08 -2.39 8.62
C LEU A 104 12.90 -0.91 8.24
N VAL A 105 13.93 -0.09 8.45
CA VAL A 105 13.92 1.33 8.03
C VAL A 105 13.78 1.45 6.52
N GLN A 106 14.57 0.68 5.76
CA GLN A 106 14.45 0.65 4.29
C GLN A 106 13.03 0.28 3.83
N TRP A 107 12.45 -0.79 4.38
CA TRP A 107 11.10 -1.20 4.04
C TRP A 107 10.03 -0.18 4.40
N LEU A 108 10.20 0.56 5.51
CA LEU A 108 9.31 1.67 5.89
C LEU A 108 9.40 2.83 4.89
N ASP A 109 10.61 3.19 4.46
CA ASP A 109 10.81 4.27 3.49
C ASP A 109 10.25 3.88 2.11
N ASP A 110 10.47 2.63 1.69
CA ASP A 110 9.89 2.09 0.46
C ASP A 110 8.37 2.05 0.52
N SER A 111 7.80 1.65 1.67
CA SER A 111 6.35 1.64 1.90
C SER A 111 5.75 3.04 1.78
N ARG A 112 6.37 4.04 2.44
CA ARG A 112 5.94 5.45 2.34
C ARG A 112 6.00 5.98 0.92
N ARG A 113 7.07 5.66 0.19
CA ARG A 113 7.20 6.03 -1.23
C ARG A 113 6.06 5.44 -2.06
N ARG A 114 5.78 4.14 -1.89
CA ARG A 114 4.68 3.48 -2.61
C ARG A 114 3.32 4.04 -2.25
N SER A 115 3.04 4.33 -0.98
CA SER A 115 1.77 4.96 -0.59
C SER A 115 1.55 6.29 -1.32
N LEU A 116 2.59 7.14 -1.43
CA LEU A 116 2.49 8.40 -2.16
C LEU A 116 2.26 8.19 -3.67
N GLU A 117 2.91 7.19 -4.26
CA GLU A 117 2.71 6.83 -5.67
C GLU A 117 1.27 6.34 -5.93
N ILE A 118 0.74 5.47 -5.05
CA ILE A 118 -0.64 4.94 -5.15
C ILE A 118 -1.67 6.06 -4.93
N ASP A 119 -1.47 6.94 -3.96
CA ASP A 119 -2.34 8.09 -3.70
C ASP A 119 -2.35 9.07 -4.87
N GLY A 120 -1.17 9.33 -5.46
CA GLY A 120 -1.03 10.14 -6.67
C GLY A 120 -1.77 9.54 -7.87
N ALA A 121 -1.69 8.22 -8.04
CA ALA A 121 -2.43 7.52 -9.08
C ALA A 121 -3.95 7.52 -8.83
N THR A 122 -4.39 7.44 -7.58
CA THR A 122 -5.81 7.46 -7.22
C THR A 122 -6.42 8.85 -7.43
N THR A 123 -5.70 9.91 -7.07
CA THR A 123 -6.14 11.31 -7.23
C THR A 123 -6.02 11.83 -8.67
N GLY A 124 -5.01 11.35 -9.42
CA GLY A 124 -4.82 11.67 -10.84
C GLY A 124 -5.87 11.05 -11.77
N THR A 125 -6.68 10.10 -11.26
CA THR A 125 -7.77 9.46 -12.00
C THR A 125 -9.13 10.15 -11.74
N GLY A 126 -9.12 11.46 -11.48
CA GLY A 126 -10.31 12.30 -11.59
C GLY A 126 -10.87 12.27 -13.03
N PRO A 127 -12.19 12.37 -13.23
CA PRO A 127 -12.83 11.95 -14.46
C PRO A 127 -12.31 12.74 -15.66
N ALA A 128 -11.66 12.04 -16.60
CA ALA A 128 -11.70 12.40 -18.01
C ALA A 128 -13.10 12.07 -18.55
N GLU A 129 -14.13 12.69 -17.96
CA GLU A 129 -15.46 12.77 -18.53
C GLU A 129 -15.58 14.19 -19.07
N ASN A 130 -15.62 14.29 -20.40
CA ASN A 130 -16.01 15.50 -21.10
C ASN A 130 -17.47 15.82 -20.73
N ASP A 131 -17.68 16.52 -19.61
CA ASP A 131 -18.93 17.22 -19.32
C ASP A 131 -18.65 18.72 -19.09
N PRO A 132 -19.00 19.60 -20.05
CA PRO A 132 -18.70 21.02 -19.95
C PRO A 132 -19.77 21.72 -19.13
N ALA A 133 -19.98 21.37 -17.85
CA ALA A 133 -21.08 22.00 -17.10
C ALA A 133 -21.04 21.95 -15.57
N VAL A 134 -19.89 21.78 -14.89
CA VAL A 134 -19.86 21.94 -13.43
C VAL A 134 -18.78 22.93 -13.00
N VAL A 135 -19.11 24.21 -13.14
CA VAL A 135 -18.41 25.29 -12.45
C VAL A 135 -18.70 25.13 -10.95
N SER A 136 -17.66 24.98 -10.15
CA SER A 136 -17.76 24.94 -8.69
C SER A 136 -18.49 26.19 -8.18
N SER A 137 -19.36 26.05 -7.19
CA SER A 137 -20.09 27.18 -6.56
C SER A 137 -19.16 28.29 -6.04
N LEU A 138 -17.90 27.93 -5.77
CA LEU A 138 -16.85 28.85 -5.37
C LEU A 138 -16.33 29.68 -6.56
N GLU A 139 -16.14 29.04 -7.73
CA GLU A 139 -15.70 29.70 -8.97
C GLU A 139 -16.80 30.58 -9.58
N LEU A 140 -18.07 30.18 -9.46
CA LEU A 140 -19.21 31.00 -9.89
C LEU A 140 -19.30 32.31 -9.09
N ASN A 141 -19.03 32.26 -7.77
CA ASN A 141 -19.03 33.43 -6.91
C ASN A 141 -17.85 34.37 -7.18
N GLU A 142 -16.68 33.82 -7.54
CA GLU A 142 -15.52 34.62 -7.96
C GLU A 142 -15.79 35.33 -9.30
N LEU A 143 -16.43 34.66 -10.26
CA LEU A 143 -16.82 35.25 -11.54
C LEU A 143 -17.90 36.34 -11.40
N LEU A 144 -18.87 36.15 -10.49
CA LEU A 144 -19.91 37.15 -10.20
C LEU A 144 -19.37 38.39 -9.46
N ARG A 145 -18.28 38.24 -8.69
CA ARG A 145 -17.59 39.37 -8.05
C ARG A 145 -16.75 40.22 -9.00
N GLY A 146 -16.37 39.68 -10.16
CA GLY A 146 -15.59 40.41 -11.17
C GLY A 146 -16.42 41.29 -12.12
N LEU A 147 -17.74 41.38 -11.91
CA LEU A 147 -18.70 42.06 -12.81
C LEU A 147 -19.36 43.32 -12.19
N GLU A 148 -18.87 43.81 -11.05
CA GLU A 148 -19.23 45.14 -10.50
C GLU A 148 -18.22 46.23 -10.87
#